data_AF-A0A3M6K1Q1-F1
#
_entry.id   AF-A0A3M6K1Q1-F1
#
_cell.length_a   1.000
_cell.length_b   1.000
_cell.length_c   1.000
_cell.angle_alpha   90.00
_cell.angle_beta   90.00
_cell.angle_gamma   90.00
#
_symmetry.space_group_name_H-M   'P 1'
#
loop_
_entity.id
_entity.type
_entity.pdbx_description
1 polymer ?
#
loop_
_entity_poly.entity_id
_entity_poly.type
_entity_poly.pdbx_seq_one_letter_code
_entity_poly.pdbx_strand_id
1 'polypeptide(L)'
;MAAKKAGYIEKFLKKADKALQDGVKRADEVLEDAVEFGTMTAKQAAQASKEIRSQAKKERDQLQKRGAKKISEGIAAAKNVTTSTEEDLATLEKLGKLRKSGVITEKEFQAKKKKILGRI
;
A
#
# COMPACT_ATOMS: atom_id res chain seq x y z
N MET A 1 -53.14 55.97 37.55
CA MET A 1 -52.69 55.06 36.46
C MET A 1 -51.18 54.74 36.48
N ALA A 2 -50.32 55.50 37.18
CA ALA A 2 -48.87 55.28 37.20
C ALA A 2 -48.42 53.97 37.90
N ALA A 3 -49.03 53.59 39.03
CA ALA A 3 -48.65 52.38 39.77
C ALA A 3 -48.89 51.05 38.99
N LYS A 4 -49.94 51.00 38.15
CA LYS A 4 -50.22 49.84 37.27
C LYS A 4 -49.16 49.65 36.17
N LYS A 5 -48.55 50.74 35.69
CA LYS A 5 -47.47 50.70 34.68
C LYS A 5 -46.13 50.27 35.30
N ALA A 6 -45.83 50.72 36.53
CA ALA A 6 -44.61 50.33 37.24
C ALA A 6 -44.50 48.80 37.47
N GLY A 7 -45.58 48.15 37.91
CA GLY A 7 -45.59 46.70 38.13
C GLY A 7 -45.54 45.84 36.85
N TYR A 8 -45.94 46.39 35.70
CA TYR A 8 -45.82 45.70 34.41
C TYR A 8 -44.37 45.67 33.93
N ILE A 9 -43.65 46.79 34.08
CA ILE A 9 -42.23 46.91 33.71
C ILE A 9 -41.38 45.95 34.55
N GLU A 10 -41.63 45.87 35.86
CA GLU A 10 -40.91 44.95 36.74
C GLU A 10 -41.10 43.48 36.34
N LYS A 11 -42.33 43.09 35.99
CA LYS A 11 -42.63 41.73 35.50
C LYS A 11 -41.97 41.45 34.15
N PHE A 12 -41.88 42.44 33.28
CA PHE A 12 -41.21 42.32 31.99
C PHE A 12 -39.70 42.12 32.18
N LEU A 13 -39.06 42.94 33.03
CA LEU A 13 -37.63 42.82 33.35
C LEU A 13 -37.30 41.44 33.95
N LYS A 14 -38.10 40.96 34.92
CA LYS A 14 -37.92 39.61 35.49
C LYS A 14 -38.03 38.49 34.46
N LYS A 15 -38.92 38.63 33.47
CA LYS A 15 -39.04 37.66 32.37
C LYS A 15 -37.85 37.72 31.42
N ALA A 16 -37.34 38.92 31.12
CA ALA A 16 -36.16 39.11 30.29
C ALA A 16 -34.91 38.52 30.96
N ASP A 17 -34.70 38.77 32.26
CA ASP A 17 -33.59 38.19 33.02
C ASP A 17 -33.65 36.67 33.02
N LYS A 18 -34.84 36.09 33.23
CA LYS A 18 -35.03 34.64 33.16
C LYS A 18 -34.71 34.09 31.77
N ALA A 19 -35.18 34.75 30.71
CA ALA A 19 -34.89 34.33 29.33
C ALA A 19 -33.39 34.41 29.01
N LEU A 20 -32.69 35.42 29.53
CA LEU A 20 -31.24 35.55 29.39
C LEU A 20 -30.51 34.41 30.13
N GLN A 21 -30.88 34.12 31.37
CA GLN A 21 -30.28 33.02 32.14
C GLN A 21 -30.53 31.65 31.49
N ASP A 22 -31.76 31.41 31.01
CA ASP A 22 -32.08 30.17 30.31
C ASP A 22 -31.33 30.09 28.97
N GLY A 23 -31.11 31.22 28.30
CA GLY A 23 -30.28 31.30 27.10
C GLY A 23 -28.81 30.99 27.37
N VAL A 24 -28.24 31.50 28.45
CA VAL A 24 -26.85 31.22 28.86
C VAL A 24 -26.68 29.73 29.18
N LYS A 25 -27.58 29.14 29.98
CA LYS A 25 -27.53 27.71 30.30
C LYS A 25 -27.56 26.83 29.05
N ARG A 26 -28.44 27.14 28.10
CA ARG A 26 -28.51 26.41 26.82
C ARG A 26 -27.23 26.57 25.99
N ALA A 27 -26.62 27.75 26.02
CA ALA A 27 -25.36 27.96 25.32
C ALA A 27 -24.23 27.12 25.95
N ASP A 28 -24.18 27.04 27.28
CA ASP A 28 -23.21 26.20 28.00
C ASP A 28 -23.41 24.72 27.67
N GLU A 29 -24.65 24.21 27.71
CA GLU A 29 -24.99 22.82 27.34
C GLU A 29 -24.55 22.50 25.89
N VAL A 30 -24.84 23.39 24.94
CA VAL A 30 -24.44 23.21 23.53
C VAL A 30 -22.92 23.21 23.37
N LEU A 31 -22.20 24.03 24.15
CA LEU A 31 -20.73 24.06 24.12
C LEU A 31 -20.14 22.77 24.70
N GLU A 32 -20.69 22.24 25.78
CA GLU A 32 -20.28 20.96 26.37
C GLU A 32 -20.47 19.81 25.37
N ASP A 33 -21.65 19.73 24.75
CA ASP A 33 -21.95 18.75 23.70
C ASP A 33 -20.96 18.87 22.53
N ALA A 34 -20.72 20.09 22.05
CA ALA A 34 -19.81 20.34 20.93
C ALA A 34 -18.37 19.90 21.25
N VAL A 35 -17.90 20.13 22.48
CA VAL A 35 -16.59 19.67 22.95
C VAL A 35 -16.57 18.14 23.00
N GLU A 36 -17.59 17.50 23.56
CA GLU A 36 -17.65 16.04 23.66
C GLU A 36 -17.61 15.41 22.26
N PHE A 37 -18.49 15.85 21.34
CA PHE A 37 -18.49 15.39 19.95
C PHE A 37 -17.13 15.63 19.28
N GLY A 38 -16.54 16.81 19.45
CA GLY A 38 -15.23 17.14 18.89
C GLY A 38 -14.15 16.16 19.37
N THR A 39 -14.13 15.83 20.67
CA THR A 39 -13.16 14.88 21.22
C THR A 39 -13.41 13.45 20.73
N MET A 40 -14.67 13.02 20.61
CA MET A 40 -15.01 11.70 20.09
C MET A 40 -14.60 11.55 18.62
N THR A 41 -14.92 12.54 17.78
CA THR A 41 -14.54 12.56 16.36
C THR A 41 -13.02 12.57 16.21
N ALA A 42 -12.31 13.39 16.98
CA ALA A 42 -10.84 13.41 16.96
C ALA A 42 -10.24 12.05 17.35
N LYS A 43 -10.79 11.39 18.38
CA LYS A 43 -10.35 10.03 18.79
C LYS A 43 -10.59 9.00 17.69
N GLN A 44 -11.78 9.00 17.08
CA GLN A 44 -12.10 8.07 15.98
C GLN A 44 -11.20 8.31 14.76
N ALA A 45 -10.99 9.56 14.37
CA ALA A 45 -10.09 9.91 13.28
C ALA A 45 -8.63 9.47 13.56
N ALA A 46 -8.16 9.63 14.81
CA ALA A 46 -6.84 9.17 15.21
C ALA A 46 -6.71 7.64 15.18
N GLN A 47 -7.73 6.91 15.65
CA GLN A 47 -7.77 5.45 15.59
C GLN A 47 -7.75 4.94 14.14
N ALA A 48 -8.65 5.45 13.29
CA ALA A 48 -8.69 5.10 11.87
C ALA A 48 -7.36 5.39 11.17
N SER A 49 -6.76 6.56 11.46
CA SER A 49 -5.44 6.92 10.91
C SER A 49 -4.34 5.93 11.32
N LYS A 50 -4.36 5.45 12.57
CA LYS A 50 -3.38 4.48 13.08
C LYS A 50 -3.54 3.12 12.39
N GLU A 51 -4.78 2.68 12.19
CA GLU A 51 -5.09 1.42 11.50
C GLU A 51 -4.65 1.46 10.03
N ILE A 52 -4.99 2.53 9.31
CA ILE A 52 -4.58 2.73 7.90
C ILE A 52 -3.05 2.69 7.79
N ARG A 53 -2.33 3.39 8.68
CA ARG A 53 -0.86 3.36 8.69
C ARG A 53 -0.29 1.96 8.94
N SER A 54 -0.90 1.21 9.87
CA SER A 54 -0.49 -0.17 10.16
C SER A 54 -0.69 -1.09 8.96
N GLN A 55 -1.85 -0.98 8.31
CA GLN A 55 -2.17 -1.75 7.12
C GLN A 55 -1.26 -1.41 5.94
N ALA A 56 -1.06 -0.11 5.66
CA ALA A 56 -0.16 0.36 4.61
C ALA A 56 1.28 -0.15 4.82
N LYS A 57 1.77 -0.17 6.06
CA LYS A 57 3.09 -0.72 6.38
C LYS A 57 3.18 -2.22 6.07
N LYS A 58 2.17 -3.01 6.46
CA LYS A 58 2.11 -4.45 6.17
C LYS A 58 2.08 -4.73 4.67
N GLU A 59 1.24 -4.02 3.93
CA GLU A 59 1.11 -4.18 2.47
C GLU A 59 2.40 -3.81 1.75
N ARG A 60 3.05 -2.71 2.14
CA ARG A 60 4.36 -2.30 1.61
C ARG A 60 5.41 -3.39 1.83
N ASP A 61 5.52 -3.91 3.04
CA ASP A 61 6.53 -4.93 3.37
C ASP A 61 6.27 -6.23 2.59
N GLN A 62 5.00 -6.61 2.39
CA GLN A 62 4.64 -7.75 1.53
C GLN A 62 4.97 -7.51 0.06
N LEU A 63 4.66 -6.31 -0.47
CA LEU A 63 4.96 -5.94 -1.84
C LEU A 63 6.47 -5.96 -2.09
N GLN A 64 7.27 -5.42 -1.16
CA GLN A 64 8.72 -5.42 -1.25
C GLN A 64 9.29 -6.83 -1.27
N LYS A 65 8.80 -7.72 -0.38
CA LYS A 65 9.21 -9.14 -0.37
C LYS A 65 8.85 -9.85 -1.67
N ARG A 66 7.63 -9.65 -2.18
CA ARG A 66 7.19 -10.24 -3.46
C ARG A 66 8.00 -9.69 -4.64
N GLY A 67 8.27 -8.39 -4.66
CA GLY A 67 9.09 -7.74 -5.68
C GLY A 67 10.51 -8.29 -5.70
N ALA A 68 11.18 -8.34 -4.54
CA ALA A 68 12.52 -8.91 -4.42
C ALA A 68 12.56 -10.38 -4.86
N LYS A 69 11.56 -11.18 -4.48
CA LYS A 69 11.46 -12.58 -4.90
C LYS A 69 11.35 -12.71 -6.42
N LYS A 70 10.43 -11.97 -7.06
CA LYS A 70 10.25 -12.00 -8.52
C LYS A 70 11.49 -11.54 -9.27
N ILE A 71 12.18 -10.51 -8.77
CA ILE A 71 13.45 -10.05 -9.36
C ILE A 71 14.49 -11.16 -9.26
N SER A 72 14.64 -11.80 -8.09
CA SER A 72 15.59 -12.90 -7.91
C SER A 72 15.26 -14.11 -8.79
N GLU A 73 13.98 -14.47 -8.91
CA GLU A 73 13.52 -15.55 -9.80
C GLU A 73 13.83 -15.22 -11.26
N GLY A 74 13.58 -13.98 -11.70
CA GLY A 74 13.89 -13.50 -13.04
C GLY A 74 15.40 -13.52 -13.34
N ILE A 75 16.24 -13.07 -12.39
CA ILE A 75 17.70 -13.13 -12.51
C ILE A 75 18.18 -14.58 -12.60
N ALA A 76 17.66 -15.47 -11.76
CA ALA A 76 18.02 -16.89 -11.78
C ALA A 76 17.63 -17.55 -13.10
N ALA A 77 16.42 -17.27 -13.62
CA ALA A 77 15.98 -17.76 -14.91
C ALA A 77 16.88 -17.26 -16.04
N ALA A 78 17.21 -15.97 -16.08
CA ALA A 78 18.12 -15.40 -17.06
C ALA A 78 19.51 -16.04 -17.00
N LYS A 79 20.06 -16.21 -15.79
CA LYS A 79 21.37 -16.86 -15.59
C LYS A 79 21.36 -18.31 -16.08
N ASN A 80 20.29 -19.06 -15.84
CA ASN A 80 20.20 -20.44 -16.33
C ASN A 80 20.15 -20.51 -17.86
N VAL A 81 19.50 -19.56 -18.53
CA VAL A 81 19.51 -19.47 -20.00
C VAL A 81 20.93 -19.20 -20.49
N THR A 82 21.64 -18.23 -19.92
CA THR A 82 23.02 -17.91 -20.34
C THR A 82 23.97 -19.08 -20.13
N THR A 83 23.90 -19.76 -18.98
CA THR A 83 24.74 -20.94 -18.71
C THR A 83 24.45 -22.07 -19.68
N SER A 84 23.18 -22.32 -20.00
CA SER A 84 22.80 -23.37 -20.97
C SER A 84 23.37 -23.08 -22.36
N THR A 85 23.34 -21.81 -22.80
CA THR A 85 23.95 -21.39 -24.07
C THR A 85 25.47 -21.57 -24.07
N GLU A 86 26.15 -21.21 -22.98
CA GLU A 86 27.61 -21.40 -22.82
C GLU A 86 28.00 -22.89 -22.87
N GLU A 87 27.23 -23.76 -22.20
CA GLU A 87 27.43 -25.21 -22.23
C GLU A 87 27.21 -25.82 -23.62
N ASP A 88 26.18 -25.36 -24.33
CA ASP A 88 25.90 -25.79 -25.70
C ASP A 88 27.02 -25.35 -26.67
N LEU A 89 27.56 -24.13 -26.51
CA LEU A 89 28.72 -23.66 -27.28
C LEU A 89 29.98 -24.49 -27.00
N ALA A 90 30.26 -24.80 -25.72
CA ALA A 90 31.38 -25.66 -25.35
C ALA A 90 31.22 -27.08 -25.92
N THR A 91 29.99 -27.59 -25.99
CA THR A 91 29.67 -28.88 -26.59
C THR A 91 29.90 -28.88 -28.10
N LEU A 92 29.55 -27.79 -28.79
CA LEU A 92 29.85 -27.60 -30.22
C LEU A 92 31.35 -27.58 -30.50
N GLU A 93 32.15 -26.94 -29.63
CA GLU A 93 33.61 -26.91 -29.78
C GLU A 93 34.22 -28.32 -29.68
N LYS A 94 33.77 -29.12 -28.69
CA LYS A 94 34.19 -30.52 -28.53
C LYS A 94 33.79 -31.38 -29.74
N LEU A 95 32.58 -31.21 -30.27
CA LEU A 95 32.11 -31.86 -31.49
C LEU A 95 32.99 -31.53 -32.70
N GLY A 96 33.42 -30.28 -32.84
CA GLY A 96 34.35 -29.85 -33.88
C GLY A 96 35.72 -30.51 -33.77
N LYS A 97 36.25 -30.69 -32.55
CA LYS A 97 37.51 -31.42 -32.30
C LYS A 97 37.40 -32.90 -32.71
N LEU A 98 36.30 -33.57 -32.35
CA LEU A 98 36.06 -34.98 -32.69
C LEU A 98 35.94 -35.23 -34.20
N ARG A 99 35.33 -34.29 -34.93
CA ARG A 99 35.29 -34.32 -36.40
C ARG A 99 36.70 -34.21 -36.99
N LYS A 100 37.48 -33.24 -36.50
CA LYS A 100 38.87 -33.02 -36.97
C LYS A 100 39.77 -34.22 -36.69
N SER A 101 39.55 -34.93 -35.58
CA SER A 101 40.29 -36.14 -35.23
C SER A 101 39.78 -37.41 -35.91
N GLY A 102 38.79 -37.32 -36.81
CA GLY A 102 38.24 -38.46 -37.57
C GLY A 102 37.44 -39.46 -36.73
N VAL A 103 37.08 -39.11 -35.49
CA VAL A 103 36.36 -40.00 -34.57
C VAL A 103 34.87 -40.09 -34.92
N ILE A 104 34.33 -39.05 -35.57
CA ILE A 104 32.94 -39.00 -36.05
C ILE A 104 32.91 -38.63 -37.53
N THR A 105 31.87 -39.09 -38.23
CA THR A 105 31.63 -38.75 -39.64
C THR A 105 30.98 -37.37 -39.81
N GLU A 106 31.09 -36.78 -41.00
CA GLU A 106 30.46 -35.48 -41.32
C GLU A 106 28.94 -35.52 -41.09
N LYS A 107 28.29 -36.63 -41.46
CA LYS A 107 26.84 -36.79 -41.31
C LYS A 107 26.42 -36.76 -39.85
N GLU A 108 27.17 -37.44 -38.99
CA GLU A 108 26.92 -37.46 -37.54
C GLU A 108 27.19 -36.11 -36.88
N PHE A 109 28.25 -35.42 -37.32
CA PHE A 109 28.55 -34.06 -36.86
C PHE A 109 27.41 -33.09 -37.19
N GLN A 110 26.93 -33.07 -38.44
CA GLN A 110 25.87 -32.17 -38.88
C GLN A 110 24.54 -32.45 -38.15
N ALA A 111 24.18 -33.72 -37.96
CA ALA A 111 22.98 -34.10 -37.22
C ALA A 111 23.02 -33.60 -35.76
N LYS A 112 24.16 -33.78 -35.08
CA LYS A 112 24.32 -33.30 -33.68
C LYS A 112 24.42 -31.79 -33.58
N LYS A 113 25.13 -31.12 -34.51
CA LYS A 113 25.23 -29.66 -34.59
C LYS A 113 23.85 -29.01 -34.75
N LYS A 114 23.03 -29.51 -35.68
CA LYS A 114 21.66 -29.01 -35.91
C LYS A 114 20.78 -29.14 -34.66
N LYS A 115 20.93 -30.24 -33.91
CA LYS A 115 20.17 -30.48 -32.68
C LYS A 115 20.55 -29.53 -31.54
N ILE A 116 21.82 -29.15 -31.43
CA ILE A 116 22.30 -28.20 -30.40
C ILE A 116 21.93 -26.77 -30.80
N LEU A 117 22.17 -26.38 -32.06
CA LEU A 117 21.81 -25.05 -32.56
C LEU A 117 20.30 -24.79 -32.58
N GLY A 118 19.45 -25.83 -32.53
CA GLY A 118 18.00 -25.66 -32.39
C GLY A 118 17.52 -25.42 -30.96
N ARG A 119 18.41 -25.50 -29.96
CA ARG A 119 18.12 -25.22 -28.53
C ARG A 119 18.55 -23.83 -28.09
N ILE A 120 19.39 -23.18 -28.89
CA ILE A 120 19.91 -21.83 -28.71
C ILE A 120 19.08 -20.90 -29.60
#